data_AF-A0A352NVM8-F1
#
_entry.id   AF-A0A352NVM8-F1
#
_cell.length_a   1.000
_cell.length_b   1.000
_cell.length_c   1.000
_cell.angle_alpha   90.00
_cell.angle_beta   90.00
_cell.angle_gamma   90.00
#
_symmetry.space_group_name_H-M   'P 1'
#
loop_
_entity.id
_entity.type
_entity.pdbx_description
1 polymer ?
#
loop_
_entity_poly.entity_id
_entity_poly.type
_entity_poly.pdbx_seq_one_letter_code
_entity_poly.pdbx_strand_id
1 'polypeptide(L)'
;SKSMGHFIRKSVLEAPIFVIDMNIFRRLQTLIGKNSNNLNQIAKRVNSTGIIYREDIEDLKKENDDISREIIKIQNILTRKYMNRAD
;
A
#
# COMPACT_ATOMS: atom_id res chain seq x y z
N SER A 1 -13.95 18.59 -1.26
CA SER A 1 -14.68 18.76 -2.54
C SER A 1 -13.79 19.52 -3.51
N LYS A 2 -13.71 19.11 -4.78
CA LYS A 2 -12.92 19.81 -5.83
C LYS A 2 -13.67 21.05 -6.37
N SER A 3 -14.23 21.89 -5.49
CA SER A 3 -14.93 23.10 -5.94
C SER A 3 -13.95 24.25 -6.15
N MET A 4 -14.30 25.20 -7.02
CA MET A 4 -13.50 26.40 -7.26
C MET A 4 -13.24 27.18 -5.96
N GLY A 5 -14.24 27.29 -5.08
CA GLY A 5 -14.09 27.96 -3.79
C GLY A 5 -13.12 27.25 -2.83
N HIS A 6 -13.07 25.92 -2.85
CA HIS A 6 -12.09 25.16 -2.07
C HIS A 6 -10.67 25.39 -2.58
N PHE A 7 -10.48 25.37 -3.91
CA PHE A 7 -9.19 25.65 -4.53
C PHE A 7 -8.69 27.06 -4.20
N ILE A 8 -9.52 28.09 -4.41
CA ILE A 8 -9.16 29.50 -4.13
C ILE A 8 -8.77 29.67 -2.66
N ARG A 9 -9.59 29.15 -1.73
CA ARG A 9 -9.31 29.26 -0.30
C ARG A 9 -7.99 28.56 0.09
N LYS A 10 -7.71 27.41 -0.52
CA LYS A 10 -6.47 26.66 -0.28
C LYS A 10 -5.24 27.38 -0.84
N SER A 11 -5.33 27.92 -2.05
CA SER A 11 -4.25 28.68 -2.68
C SER A 11 -3.90 29.97 -1.94
N VAL A 12 -4.89 30.61 -1.30
CA VAL A 12 -4.69 31.88 -0.58
C VAL A 12 -4.26 31.66 0.88
N LEU A 13 -4.73 30.60 1.54
CA LEU A 13 -4.49 30.38 2.98
C LEU A 13 -3.38 29.34 3.29
N GLU A 14 -3.07 28.43 2.37
CA GLU A 14 -2.10 27.34 2.62
C GLU A 14 -0.82 27.47 1.77
N ALA A 15 0.21 26.72 2.17
CA ALA A 15 1.46 26.51 1.45
C ALA A 15 1.20 25.87 0.04
N PRO A 16 2.18 25.85 -0.89
CA PRO A 16 1.95 25.44 -2.28
C PRO A 16 1.18 24.12 -2.42
N ILE A 17 0.22 24.10 -3.35
CA ILE A 17 -0.64 22.94 -3.59
C ILE A 17 0.14 21.88 -4.37
N PHE A 18 0.44 20.76 -3.72
CA PHE A 18 1.03 19.60 -4.37
C PHE A 18 -0.04 18.59 -4.80
N VAL A 19 0.01 18.19 -6.06
CA VAL A 19 -0.77 17.05 -6.57
C VAL A 19 0.15 15.84 -6.62
N ILE A 20 -0.11 14.87 -5.74
CA ILE A 20 0.70 13.65 -5.61
C ILE A 20 -0.05 12.49 -6.27
N ASP A 21 0.63 11.75 -7.15
CA ASP A 21 0.09 10.49 -7.66
C ASP A 21 0.11 9.42 -6.56
N MET A 22 -1.08 9.05 -6.10
CA MET A 22 -1.27 8.05 -5.03
C MET A 22 -1.60 6.65 -5.57
N ASN A 23 -1.57 6.44 -6.90
CA ASN A 23 -1.97 5.15 -7.48
C ASN A 23 -1.12 3.98 -6.98
N ILE A 24 0.19 4.18 -6.81
CA ILE A 24 1.09 3.13 -6.31
C ILE A 24 0.76 2.73 -4.87
N PHE A 25 0.42 3.71 -4.03
CA PHE A 25 0.01 3.48 -2.64
C PHE A 25 -1.37 2.84 -2.55
N ARG A 26 -2.30 3.21 -3.44
CA ARG A 26 -3.63 2.58 -3.53
C ARG A 26 -3.52 1.10 -3.88
N ARG A 27 -2.68 0.74 -4.85
CA ARG A 27 -2.43 -0.66 -5.22
C ARG A 27 -1.86 -1.44 -4.04
N LEU A 28 -0.85 -0.89 -3.37
CA LEU A 28 -0.28 -1.50 -2.17
C LEU A 28 -1.34 -1.70 -1.07
N GLN A 29 -2.18 -0.68 -0.83
CA GLN A 29 -3.27 -0.76 0.15
C GLN A 29 -4.26 -1.87 -0.18
N THR A 30 -4.63 -2.04 -1.45
CA THR A 30 -5.51 -3.14 -1.88
C THR A 30 -4.88 -4.51 -1.63
N LEU A 31 -3.59 -4.69 -1.93
CA LEU A 31 -2.89 -5.96 -1.70
C LEU A 31 -2.80 -6.30 -0.20
N ILE A 32 -2.45 -5.32 0.63
CA ILE A 32 -2.41 -5.49 2.09
C ILE A 32 -3.81 -5.86 2.61
N GLY A 33 -4.86 -5.17 2.14
CA GLY A 33 -6.23 -5.46 2.55
C GLY A 33 -6.67 -6.89 2.20
N LYS A 34 -6.30 -7.37 1.01
CA LYS A 34 -6.57 -8.75 0.59
C LYS A 34 -5.82 -9.77 1.47
N ASN A 35 -4.53 -9.55 1.70
CA ASN A 35 -3.71 -10.45 2.53
C ASN A 35 -4.24 -10.51 3.98
N SER A 36 -4.54 -9.36 4.59
CA SER A 36 -5.16 -9.31 5.93
C SER A 36 -6.47 -10.08 6.02
N ASN A 37 -7.32 -10.00 4.99
CA ASN A 37 -8.57 -10.76 4.94
C ASN A 37 -8.33 -12.27 4.81
N ASN A 38 -7.34 -12.69 4.03
CA ASN A 38 -6.99 -14.10 3.86
C ASN A 38 -6.39 -14.68 5.15
N LEU A 39 -5.46 -13.95 5.78
CA LEU A 39 -4.88 -14.32 7.07
C LEU A 39 -5.95 -14.45 8.16
N ASN A 40 -6.93 -13.56 8.19
CA ASN A 40 -8.04 -13.64 9.14
C ASN A 40 -8.93 -14.89 8.89
N GLN A 41 -9.13 -15.28 7.63
CA GLN A 41 -9.85 -16.52 7.31
C GLN A 41 -9.10 -17.76 7.77
N ILE A 42 -7.78 -17.81 7.53
CA ILE A 42 -6.92 -18.89 8.01
C ILE A 42 -6.96 -18.96 9.53
N ALA A 43 -6.82 -17.83 10.22
CA ALA A 43 -6.91 -17.76 11.68
C ALA A 43 -8.24 -18.29 12.22
N LYS A 44 -9.38 -17.89 11.63
CA LYS A 44 -10.70 -18.42 12.02
C LYS A 44 -10.80 -19.92 11.81
N ARG A 45 -10.28 -20.43 10.69
CA ARG A 45 -10.27 -21.87 10.39
C ARG A 45 -9.42 -22.63 11.40
N VAL A 46 -8.19 -22.18 11.64
CA VAL A 46 -7.26 -22.76 12.63
C VAL A 46 -7.86 -22.75 14.03
N ASN A 47 -8.51 -21.65 14.43
CA ASN A 47 -9.21 -21.59 15.72
C ASN A 47 -10.38 -22.59 15.82
N SER A 48 -10.96 -22.99 14.70
CA SER A 48 -12.10 -23.92 14.67
C SER A 48 -11.66 -25.38 14.57
N THR A 49 -10.60 -25.68 13.81
CA THR A 49 -10.15 -27.04 13.51
C THR A 49 -8.89 -27.46 14.26
N GLY A 50 -8.10 -26.51 14.74
CA GLY A 50 -6.76 -26.73 15.32
C GLY A 50 -5.70 -27.14 14.29
N ILE A 51 -6.03 -27.19 13.00
CA ILE A 51 -5.15 -27.69 11.93
C ILE A 51 -4.69 -26.53 11.05
N ILE A 52 -3.38 -26.46 10.80
CA ILE A 52 -2.77 -25.53 9.86
C ILE A 52 -2.42 -26.30 8.58
N TYR A 53 -2.98 -25.87 7.45
CA TYR A 53 -2.69 -26.45 6.14
C TYR A 53 -1.43 -25.82 5.53
N ARG A 54 -0.65 -26.63 4.80
CA ARG A 54 0.57 -26.15 4.15
C ARG A 54 0.25 -25.18 3.01
N GLU A 55 -0.84 -25.45 2.31
CA GLU A 55 -1.36 -24.66 1.19
C GLU A 55 -1.69 -23.23 1.65
N ASP A 56 -2.33 -23.09 2.82
CA ASP A 56 -2.64 -21.79 3.43
C ASP A 56 -1.35 -20.96 3.69
N ILE A 57 -0.26 -21.62 4.11
CA ILE A 57 1.04 -20.96 4.32
C ILE A 57 1.69 -20.56 2.99
N GLU A 58 1.59 -21.41 1.98
CA GLU A 58 2.15 -21.19 0.65
C GLU A 58 1.48 -19.98 -0.03
N ASP A 59 0.16 -19.88 0.08
CA ASP A 59 -0.61 -18.75 -0.42
C ASP A 59 -0.25 -17.44 0.30
N LEU A 60 -0.15 -17.45 1.63
CA LEU A 60 0.28 -16.28 2.39
C LEU A 60 1.68 -15.79 2.01
N LYS A 61 2.62 -16.72 1.76
CA LYS A 61 3.96 -16.37 1.28
C LYS A 61 3.90 -15.67 -0.07
N LYS A 62 3.12 -16.21 -1.01
CA LYS A 62 2.97 -15.61 -2.34
C LYS A 62 2.39 -14.20 -2.29
N GLU A 63 1.36 -13.99 -1.46
CA GLU A 63 0.76 -12.66 -1.28
C GLU A 63 1.71 -11.67 -0.61
N ASN A 64 2.53 -12.15 0.34
CA ASN A 64 3.55 -11.33 0.97
C ASN A 64 4.69 -10.94 0.00
N ASP A 65 5.04 -11.82 -0.94
CA ASP A 65 6.01 -11.51 -1.99
C ASP A 65 5.49 -10.42 -2.94
N ASP A 66 4.19 -10.44 -3.27
CA ASP A 66 3.54 -9.39 -4.06
C ASP A 66 3.61 -8.02 -3.36
N ILE A 67 3.32 -7.99 -2.06
CA ILE A 67 3.43 -6.77 -1.25
C ILE A 67 4.88 -6.28 -1.23
N SER A 68 5.84 -7.19 -1.03
CA SER A 68 7.27 -6.86 -0.99
C SER A 68 7.75 -6.25 -2.31
N ARG A 69 7.29 -6.79 -3.45
CA ARG A 69 7.58 -6.23 -4.78
C ARG A 69 7.08 -4.78 -4.93
N GLU A 70 5.86 -4.48 -4.48
CA GLU A 70 5.32 -3.12 -4.57
C GLU A 70 6.06 -2.14 -3.62
N ILE A 71 6.45 -2.59 -2.43
CA ILE A 71 7.28 -1.78 -1.51
C ILE A 71 8.63 -1.43 -2.14
N ILE A 72 9.31 -2.41 -2.75
CA ILE A 72 10.59 -2.20 -3.43
C ILE A 72 10.46 -1.18 -4.58
N LYS A 73 9.35 -1.21 -5.34
CA LYS A 73 9.10 -0.21 -6.38
C LYS A 73 9.03 1.21 -5.81
N ILE A 74 8.31 1.40 -4.70
CA ILE A 74 8.22 2.70 -4.02
C ILE A 74 9.60 3.13 -3.52
N GLN A 75 10.34 2.23 -2.87
CA GLN A 75 11.69 2.51 -2.39
C GLN A 75 12.62 2.94 -3.53
N ASN A 76 12.61 2.24 -4.66
CA ASN A 76 13.41 2.59 -5.83
C ASN A 76 13.07 3.98 -6.40
N ILE A 77 11.79 4.35 -6.42
CA ILE A 77 11.36 5.70 -6.86
C ILE A 77 11.92 6.77 -5.91
N LEU A 78 11.84 6.53 -4.60
CA LEU A 78 12.37 7.45 -3.59
C LEU A 78 13.90 7.55 -3.70
N THR A 79 14.61 6.43 -3.72
CA THR A 79 16.07 6.38 -3.85
C THR A 79 16.54 7.15 -5.10
N ARG A 80 15.92 6.93 -6.27
CA ARG A 80 16.26 7.68 -7.48
C ARG A 80 16.02 9.19 -7.34
N LYS A 81 14.95 9.59 -6.67
CA LYS A 81 14.58 11.01 -6.52
C LYS A 81 15.48 11.76 -5.53
N TYR A 82 15.96 11.09 -4.50
CA TYR A 82 16.73 11.70 -3.42
C TYR A 82 18.24 11.48 -3.53
N MET A 83 18.72 10.38 -4.11
CA MET A 83 20.16 10.13 -4.26
C MET A 83 20.76 10.74 -5.54
N ASN A 84 20.02 10.84 -6.65
CA ASN A 84 20.52 11.47 -7.88
C ASN A 84 20.53 13.02 -7.83
N ARG A 85 20.18 13.63 -6.69
CA ARG A 85 20.26 15.08 -6.46
C ARG A 85 21.47 15.48 -5.61
N ALA A 86 22.27 14.50 -5.17
CA ALA A 86 23.47 14.75 -4.37
C ALA A 86 24.72 15.06 -5.22
N ASP A 87 24.57 15.12 -6.56
CA ASP A 87 25.61 15.52 -7.52
C ASP A 87 25.30 16.90 -8.13
#